data_AF-A0AAW1DK29-F1
#
_entry.id   AF-A0AAW1DK29-F1
#
_cell.length_a   1.000
_cell.length_b   1.000
_cell.length_c   1.000
_cell.angle_alpha   90.00
_cell.angle_beta   90.00
_cell.angle_gamma   90.00
#
_symmetry.space_group_name_H-M   'P 1'
#
loop_
_entity.id
_entity.type
_entity.pdbx_description
1 polymer ?
#
loop_
_entity_poly.entity_id
_entity_poly.type
_entity_poly.pdbx_seq_one_letter_code
_entity_poly.pdbx_strand_id
1 'polypeptide(L)'
;MQTELLTSPNYYNNHWSNGNQEEPNIPLDPRFWSRNDVATWLRHMAESHHLPDVPTDRFIMNGKALCLMTVTMFLDRVPLGGKLLYKDFQLRLARAMYHSDPYLEY
;
A
#
# COMPACT_ATOMS: atom_id res chain seq x y z
N MET A 1 -8.69 3.04 26.39
CA MET A 1 -9.66 3.44 25.34
C MET A 1 -8.93 4.09 24.16
N GLN A 2 -8.08 3.34 23.46
CA GLN A 2 -7.28 3.87 22.33
C GLN A 2 -6.97 2.81 21.26
N THR A 3 -7.25 1.54 21.55
CA THR A 3 -6.96 0.39 20.68
C THR A 3 -8.03 0.14 19.63
N GLU A 4 -9.29 0.54 19.87
CA GLU A 4 -10.42 0.26 18.97
C GLU A 4 -10.54 1.22 17.78
N LEU A 5 -9.87 2.39 17.82
CA LEU A 5 -9.89 3.35 16.72
C LEU A 5 -8.93 2.97 15.58
N LEU A 6 -7.88 2.21 15.88
CA LEU A 6 -6.92 1.73 14.87
C LEU A 6 -7.46 0.55 14.06
N THR A 7 -8.51 -0.13 14.55
CA THR A 7 -9.17 -1.26 13.89
C THR A 7 -10.34 -0.85 13.01
N SER A 8 -10.75 0.42 13.03
CA SER A 8 -11.87 0.89 12.21
C SER A 8 -11.38 1.20 10.79
N PRO A 9 -11.90 0.54 9.74
CA PRO A 9 -11.49 0.77 8.35
C PRO A 9 -11.62 2.24 7.90
N ASN A 10 -12.53 2.97 8.55
CA ASN A 10 -12.85 4.36 8.24
C ASN A 10 -11.85 5.39 8.81
N TYR A 11 -11.05 5.03 9.82
CA TYR A 11 -10.04 5.95 10.37
C TYR A 11 -8.93 6.24 9.35
N TYR A 12 -8.52 5.22 8.58
CA TYR A 12 -7.50 5.37 7.55
C TYR A 12 -8.01 6.03 6.27
N ASN A 13 -9.26 5.75 5.88
CA ASN A 13 -9.88 6.39 4.71
C ASN A 13 -9.86 7.92 4.85
N ASN A 14 -10.23 8.44 6.02
CA ASN A 14 -10.36 9.89 6.21
C ASN A 14 -9.03 10.66 6.37
N HIS A 15 -7.91 9.99 6.67
CA HIS A 15 -6.62 10.68 6.90
C HIS A 15 -5.67 10.60 5.69
N TRP A 16 -5.98 9.75 4.71
CA TRP A 16 -5.15 9.50 3.52
C TRP A 16 -5.82 9.99 2.23
N SER A 17 -7.11 10.34 2.28
CA SER A 17 -7.88 10.89 1.14
C SER A 17 -7.85 12.43 1.06
N ASN A 18 -6.75 13.07 1.44
CA ASN A 18 -6.63 14.53 1.41
C ASN A 18 -5.99 14.98 0.08
N GLY A 19 -6.83 15.14 -0.94
CA GLY A 19 -6.46 15.68 -2.26
C GLY A 19 -7.14 14.89 -3.37
N ASN A 20 -7.56 15.58 -4.44
CA ASN A 20 -8.25 15.01 -5.61
C ASN A 20 -7.38 14.06 -6.47
N GLN A 21 -6.62 13.15 -5.86
CA GLN A 21 -5.73 12.24 -6.57
C GLN A 21 -6.43 10.91 -6.80
N GLU A 22 -6.63 10.58 -8.08
CA GLU A 22 -7.22 9.33 -8.52
C GLU A 22 -6.34 8.15 -8.09
N GLU A 23 -6.97 7.09 -7.58
CA GLU A 23 -6.28 5.82 -7.27
C GLU A 23 -5.61 5.25 -8.54
N PRO A 24 -4.43 4.61 -8.41
CA PRO A 24 -3.75 4.01 -9.56
C PRO A 24 -4.61 2.88 -10.15
N ASN A 25 -4.63 2.79 -11.48
CA ASN A 25 -5.30 1.70 -12.19
C ASN A 25 -4.49 0.39 -12.10
N ILE A 26 -4.61 -0.29 -10.96
CA ILE A 26 -3.98 -1.58 -10.64
C ILE A 26 -5.00 -2.47 -9.90
N PRO A 27 -4.81 -3.81 -9.86
CA PRO A 27 -5.74 -4.69 -9.14
C PRO A 27 -5.92 -4.29 -7.67
N LEU A 28 -7.15 -4.40 -7.14
CA LEU A 28 -7.44 -4.04 -5.75
C LEU A 28 -6.70 -4.90 -4.73
N ASP A 29 -6.57 -6.21 -5.01
CA ASP A 29 -5.81 -7.13 -4.18
C ASP A 29 -4.33 -7.14 -4.60
N PRO A 30 -3.41 -6.67 -3.73
CA PRO A 30 -2.00 -6.59 -4.06
C PRO A 30 -1.36 -7.94 -4.40
N ARG A 31 -1.95 -9.07 -4.00
CA ARG A 31 -1.44 -10.41 -4.35
C ARG A 31 -1.51 -10.69 -5.85
N PHE A 32 -2.31 -9.94 -6.61
CA PHE A 32 -2.40 -10.01 -8.08
C PHE A 32 -1.53 -9.00 -8.82
N TRP A 33 -0.80 -8.13 -8.11
CA TRP A 33 0.07 -7.15 -8.77
C TRP A 33 1.18 -7.84 -9.56
N SER A 34 1.26 -7.51 -10.84
CA SER A 34 2.43 -7.75 -11.66
C SER A 34 3.60 -6.86 -11.20
N ARG A 35 4.79 -7.08 -11.78
CA ARG A 35 5.93 -6.18 -11.58
C ARG A 35 5.62 -4.74 -12.03
N ASN A 36 4.86 -4.59 -13.12
CA ASN A 36 4.47 -3.27 -13.61
C ASN A 36 3.47 -2.58 -12.68
N ASP A 37 2.58 -3.33 -12.04
CA ASP A 37 1.62 -2.78 -11.08
C ASP A 37 2.35 -2.29 -9.82
N VAL A 38 3.35 -3.03 -9.33
CA VAL A 38 4.24 -2.57 -8.22
C VAL A 38 4.94 -1.26 -8.60
N ALA A 39 5.50 -1.15 -9.81
CA ALA A 39 6.14 0.08 -10.27
C ALA A 39 5.14 1.25 -10.43
N THR A 40 3.90 0.96 -10.84
CA THR A 40 2.83 1.96 -10.96
C THR A 40 2.39 2.46 -9.59
N TRP A 41 2.19 1.55 -8.64
CA TRP A 41 1.92 1.90 -7.24
C TRP A 41 3.03 2.76 -6.62
N LEU A 42 4.30 2.39 -6.80
CA LEU A 42 5.44 3.15 -6.27
C LEU A 42 5.49 4.58 -6.83
N ARG A 43 5.25 4.76 -8.13
CA ARG A 43 5.19 6.09 -8.76
C ARG A 43 4.03 6.91 -8.22
N HIS A 44 2.85 6.32 -8.13
CA HIS A 44 1.69 6.98 -7.53
C HIS A 44 1.99 7.43 -6.09
N MET A 45 2.53 6.54 -5.25
CA MET A 45 2.89 6.90 -3.87
C MET A 45 3.93 8.02 -3.79
N ALA A 46 4.90 8.04 -4.72
CA ALA A 46 5.90 9.09 -4.77
C ALA A 46 5.29 10.44 -5.13
N GLU A 47 4.44 10.48 -6.16
CA GLU A 47 3.74 11.69 -6.62
C GLU A 47 2.75 12.19 -5.57
N SER A 48 1.92 11.30 -5.00
CA SER A 48 0.86 11.67 -4.06
C SER A 48 1.38 12.21 -2.73
N HIS A 49 2.52 11.69 -2.27
CA HIS A 49 3.11 12.09 -0.99
C HIS A 49 4.37 12.94 -1.13
N HIS A 50 4.68 13.41 -2.35
CA HIS A 50 5.86 14.23 -2.64
C HIS A 50 7.16 13.61 -2.09
N LEU A 51 7.29 12.29 -2.22
CA LEU A 51 8.48 11.58 -1.74
C LEU A 51 9.67 11.84 -2.66
N PRO A 52 10.84 12.18 -2.12
CA PRO A 52 12.06 12.24 -2.91
C PRO A 52 12.52 10.81 -3.28
N ASP A 53 12.77 10.59 -4.57
CA ASP A 53 13.41 9.38 -5.13
C ASP A 53 12.87 8.05 -4.58
N VAL A 54 11.76 7.56 -5.16
CA VAL A 54 11.30 6.17 -5.00
C VAL A 54 11.81 5.34 -6.20
N PRO A 55 12.98 4.70 -6.11
CA PRO A 55 13.58 3.94 -7.21
C PRO A 55 12.83 2.63 -7.44
N THR A 56 12.03 2.60 -8.52
CA THR A 56 11.22 1.43 -8.92
C THR A 56 12.08 0.22 -9.28
N ASP A 57 13.31 0.43 -9.74
CA ASP A 57 14.32 -0.58 -10.07
C ASP A 57 14.86 -1.33 -8.84
N ARG A 58 14.61 -0.85 -7.62
CA ARG A 58 14.92 -1.62 -6.39
C ARG A 58 13.78 -2.52 -5.93
N PHE A 59 12.65 -2.46 -6.63
CA PHE A 59 11.46 -3.29 -6.41
C PHE A 59 11.13 -4.09 -7.67
N ILE A 60 12.12 -4.77 -8.25
CA ILE A 60 11.96 -5.65 -9.42
C ILE A 60 11.27 -6.96 -8.98
N MET A 61 10.00 -6.87 -8.61
CA MET A 61 9.23 -7.97 -8.05
C MET A 61 7.73 -7.76 -8.24
N ASN A 62 6.95 -8.84 -8.10
CA ASN A 62 5.49 -8.79 -8.14
C ASN A 62 4.91 -8.60 -6.72
N GLY A 63 3.58 -8.47 -6.63
CA GLY A 63 2.91 -8.26 -5.34
C GLY A 63 3.08 -9.41 -4.35
N LYS A 64 3.17 -10.66 -4.82
CA LYS A 64 3.42 -11.83 -3.95
C LYS A 64 4.79 -11.76 -3.27
N ALA A 65 5.82 -11.36 -4.00
CA ALA A 65 7.14 -11.12 -3.42
C ALA A 65 7.12 -9.90 -2.48
N LEU A 66 6.35 -8.86 -2.82
CA LEU A 66 6.17 -7.68 -1.98
C LEU A 66 5.49 -8.04 -0.64
N CYS A 67 4.58 -9.02 -0.61
CA CYS A 67 3.99 -9.57 0.63
C CYS A 67 5.01 -10.13 1.62
N LEU A 68 6.17 -10.59 1.13
CA LEU A 68 7.22 -11.18 1.96
C LEU A 68 8.19 -10.13 2.53
N MET A 69 8.09 -8.87 2.09
CA MET A 69 8.98 -7.81 2.53
C MET A 69 8.59 -7.27 3.89
N THR A 70 9.57 -7.17 4.80
CA THR A 70 9.40 -6.48 6.09
C THR A 70 9.52 -4.97 5.94
N VAL A 71 9.07 -4.22 6.95
CA VAL A 71 9.26 -2.76 7.00
C VAL A 71 10.75 -2.36 6.91
N THR A 72 11.66 -3.16 7.48
CA THR A 72 13.10 -2.90 7.40
C THR A 72 13.60 -3.03 5.96
N MET A 73 13.17 -4.05 5.21
CA MET A 73 13.53 -4.21 3.80
C MET A 73 13.00 -3.07 2.91
N PHE A 74 11.87 -2.46 3.27
CA PHE A 74 11.37 -1.24 2.63
C PHE A 74 12.22 -0.02 2.98
N LEU A 75 12.69 0.11 4.22
CA LEU A 75 13.55 1.21 4.67
C LEU A 75 14.96 1.14 4.09
N ASP A 76 15.54 -0.06 4.02
CA ASP A 76 16.86 -0.30 3.40
C ASP A 76 16.86 0.10 1.92
N ARG A 77 15.70 -0.12 1.29
CA ARG A 77 15.43 0.50 0.01
C ARG A 77 15.20 1.98 0.27
N VAL A 78 14.00 2.44 0.56
CA VAL A 78 13.64 3.86 0.58
C VAL A 78 13.80 4.42 2.00
N PRO A 79 14.92 5.08 2.37
CA PRO A 79 15.14 5.46 3.77
C PRO A 79 14.17 6.58 4.19
N LEU A 80 13.88 7.49 3.24
CA LEU A 80 12.91 8.56 3.37
C LEU A 80 11.60 8.18 2.66
N GLY A 81 10.79 7.31 3.28
CA GLY A 81 9.48 6.93 2.75
C GLY A 81 9.13 5.45 2.85
N GLY A 82 10.09 4.57 3.15
CA GLY A 82 9.87 3.12 3.22
C GLY A 82 8.77 2.70 4.20
N LYS A 83 8.66 3.38 5.35
CA LYS A 83 7.56 3.15 6.31
C LYS A 83 6.18 3.49 5.75
N LEU A 84 6.08 4.57 4.96
CA LEU A 84 4.83 4.99 4.33
C LEU A 84 4.41 3.97 3.27
N LEU A 85 5.33 3.57 2.39
CA LEU A 85 5.11 2.54 1.37
C LEU A 85 4.68 1.21 1.99
N TYR A 86 5.40 0.74 3.01
CA TYR A 86 5.05 -0.49 3.72
C TYR A 86 3.64 -0.41 4.31
N LYS A 87 3.29 0.71 4.96
CA LYS A 87 1.98 0.90 5.58
C LYS A 87 0.85 0.92 4.56
N ASP A 88 1.01 1.63 3.44
CA ASP A 88 0.01 1.65 2.37
C ASP A 88 -0.25 0.24 1.82
N PHE A 89 0.84 -0.48 1.49
CA PHE A 89 0.74 -1.84 0.97
C PHE A 89 0.02 -2.79 1.94
N GLN A 90 0.36 -2.74 3.24
CA GLN A 90 -0.30 -3.55 4.27
C GLN A 90 -1.78 -3.23 4.41
N LEU A 91 -2.17 -1.95 4.28
CA LEU A 91 -3.58 -1.55 4.31
C LEU A 91 -4.34 -2.08 3.09
N ARG A 92 -3.77 -1.99 1.89
CA ARG A 92 -4.38 -2.57 0.67
C ARG A 92 -4.54 -4.09 0.79
N LEU A 93 -3.51 -4.77 1.31
CA LEU A 93 -3.55 -6.22 1.52
C LEU A 93 -4.62 -6.62 2.55
N ALA A 94 -4.67 -5.91 3.69
CA ALA A 94 -5.67 -6.17 4.72
C ALA A 94 -7.10 -5.95 4.17
N ARG A 95 -7.36 -4.84 3.49
CA ARG A 95 -8.65 -4.58 2.83
C ARG A 95 -9.03 -5.72 1.90
N ALA A 96 -8.12 -6.14 1.02
CA ALA A 96 -8.37 -7.24 0.09
C ALA A 96 -8.72 -8.57 0.81
N MET A 97 -8.08 -8.84 1.96
CA MET A 97 -8.40 -10.02 2.77
C MET A 97 -9.78 -9.94 3.41
N TYR A 98 -10.19 -8.78 3.93
CA TYR A 98 -11.53 -8.58 4.51
C TYR A 98 -12.65 -8.62 3.46
N HIS A 99 -12.42 -8.07 2.26
CA HIS A 99 -13.38 -8.15 1.16
C HIS A 99 -13.46 -9.54 0.52
N SER A 100 -12.48 -10.41 0.75
CA SER A 100 -12.51 -11.81 0.30
C SER A 100 -13.23 -12.76 1.27
N ASP A 101 -13.77 -12.26 2.39
CA ASP A 101 -14.59 -13.06 3.29
C ASP A 101 -16.01 -13.19 2.72
N PRO A 102 -16.42 -14.39 2.25
CA PRO A 102 -17.75 -14.61 1.70
C PRO A 102 -18.87 -14.47 2.75
N TYR A 103 -18.54 -14.26 4.02
CA TYR A 103 -19.51 -14.08 5.10
C TYR A 103 -19.77 -12.61 5.49
N LEU A 104 -19.18 -11.64 4.79
CA LEU A 104 -19.34 -10.20 5.05
C LEU A 104 -20.17 -9.45 3.98
N GLU A 105 -21.15 -10.11 3.36
CA GLU A 105 -22.21 -9.41 2.61
C GLU A 105 -23.25 -8.81 3.58
N TYR A 106 -23.17 -7.50 3.85
CA TYR A 106 -24.26 -6.67 4.37
C TYR A 106 -24.21 -5.27 3.77
#